data_AF-A0A645D4T5-F1
#
_entry.id   AF-A0A645D4T5-F1
#
_cell.length_a   1.000
_cell.length_b   1.000
_cell.length_c   1.000
_cell.angle_alpha   90.00
_cell.angle_beta   90.00
_cell.angle_gamma   90.00
#
_symmetry.space_group_name_H-M   'P 1'
#
loop_
_entity.id
_entity.type
_entity.pdbx_description
1 polymer ?
#
loop_
_entity_poly.entity_id
_entity_poly.type
_entity_poly.pdbx_seq_one_letter_code
_entity_poly.pdbx_strand_id
1 'polypeptide(L)'
;MASLILLIMGLPIVGLAQGIKKYPRMQMLLMEAQLAEIKRNIIIDDRDIPEFERIYRDYIAEITDLNMGNKRPPLVDMSLEGLSDREIEEVFIRQNERAKRQLIIREKYFYEFKKVIPPREIVKLYRIEREIAKKAQNEIRKRFDR
;
A
#
# COMPACT_ATOMS: atom_id res chain seq x y z
N MET A 1 22.24 5.66 0.60
CA MET A 1 21.20 6.67 0.31
C MET A 1 19.95 6.35 1.12
N ALA A 2 19.99 6.63 2.43
CA ALA A 2 18.80 6.60 3.27
C ALA A 2 18.13 7.97 3.14
N SER A 3 16.94 8.08 2.54
CA SER A 3 16.04 9.25 2.69
C SER A 3 14.81 9.12 1.79
N LEU A 4 13.65 8.86 2.41
CA LEU A 4 12.53 9.82 2.49
C LEU A 4 11.38 9.25 3.34
N ILE A 5 11.22 7.93 3.37
CA ILE A 5 10.16 7.25 4.15
C ILE A 5 10.44 7.30 5.66
N LEU A 6 11.71 7.46 6.07
CA LEU A 6 12.15 7.40 7.47
C LEU A 6 12.03 8.74 8.24
N LEU A 7 11.92 9.89 7.56
CA LEU A 7 12.13 11.19 8.24
C LEU A 7 10.90 11.73 8.98
N ILE A 8 9.70 11.16 8.81
CA ILE A 8 8.46 11.81 9.28
C ILE A 8 7.81 11.12 10.49
N MET A 9 8.40 10.05 11.00
CA MET A 9 7.85 9.38 12.19
C MET A 9 8.33 10.00 13.53
N GLY A 10 8.88 11.21 13.53
CA GLY A 10 9.38 11.92 14.74
C GLY A 10 8.34 12.68 15.57
N LEU A 11 7.04 12.49 15.33
CA LEU A 11 5.96 13.13 16.10
C LEU A 11 5.19 12.08 16.93
N PRO A 12 4.72 12.45 18.14
CA PRO A 12 4.20 11.50 19.12
C PRO A 12 3.02 10.70 18.55
N ILE A 13 3.19 9.39 18.57
CA ILE A 13 2.33 8.41 17.92
C ILE A 13 1.18 8.05 18.88
N VAL A 14 0.11 8.82 18.84
CA VAL A 14 -1.21 8.35 19.31
C VAL A 14 -2.18 8.57 18.15
N GLY A 15 -2.33 7.55 17.30
CA GLY A 15 -3.42 7.49 16.32
C GLY A 15 -3.04 7.43 14.83
N LEU A 16 -1.97 6.77 14.41
CA LEU A 16 -1.56 6.77 12.98
C LEU A 16 -2.57 6.18 11.98
N ALA A 17 -3.52 5.32 12.38
CA ALA A 17 -4.62 4.94 11.50
C ALA A 17 -5.64 6.08 11.26
N GLN A 18 -5.75 7.03 12.20
CA GLN A 18 -6.60 8.23 12.10
C GLN A 18 -5.81 9.49 11.69
N GLY A 19 -4.49 9.51 11.93
CA GLY A 19 -3.60 10.65 11.67
C GLY A 19 -3.24 10.79 10.19
N ILE A 20 -2.93 9.69 9.50
CA ILE A 20 -2.69 9.72 8.05
C ILE A 20 -3.94 10.22 7.30
N LYS A 21 -5.13 9.93 7.82
CA LYS A 21 -6.43 10.38 7.31
C LYS A 21 -6.63 11.90 7.42
N LYS A 22 -6.00 12.56 8.38
CA LYS A 22 -6.17 13.99 8.69
C LYS A 22 -5.22 14.90 7.90
N TYR A 23 -4.25 14.33 7.16
CA TYR A 23 -3.24 15.08 6.42
C TYR A 23 -3.13 14.55 4.97
N PRO A 24 -4.02 14.95 4.04
CA PRO A 24 -3.96 14.56 2.63
C PRO A 24 -2.59 14.87 1.99
N ARG A 25 -1.92 15.93 2.46
CA ARG A 25 -0.55 16.28 2.07
C ARG A 25 0.45 15.16 2.40
N MET A 26 0.28 14.44 3.50
CA MET A 26 1.18 13.35 3.88
C MET A 26 1.00 12.11 3.00
N GLN A 27 -0.24 11.77 2.65
CA GLN A 27 -0.51 10.65 1.73
C GLN A 27 0.08 10.93 0.34
N MET A 28 -0.10 12.16 -0.14
CA MET A 28 0.48 12.61 -1.40
C MET A 28 2.01 12.51 -1.38
N LEU A 29 2.67 13.02 -0.33
CA LEU A 29 4.13 12.95 -0.20
C LEU A 29 4.66 11.50 -0.18
N LEU A 30 3.96 10.58 0.48
CA LEU A 30 4.33 9.16 0.50
C LEU A 30 4.18 8.52 -0.88
N MET A 31 3.08 8.82 -1.58
CA MET A 31 2.84 8.34 -2.95
C MET A 31 3.92 8.87 -3.91
N GLU A 32 4.27 10.16 -3.84
CA GLU A 32 5.35 10.73 -4.65
C GLU A 32 6.70 10.06 -4.36
N ALA A 33 7.01 9.82 -3.09
CA ALA A 33 8.24 9.16 -2.70
C ALA A 33 8.32 7.73 -3.25
N GLN A 34 7.22 6.98 -3.20
CA GLN A 34 7.13 5.64 -3.79
C GLN A 34 7.30 5.68 -5.30
N LEU A 35 6.60 6.59 -5.98
CA LEU A 35 6.68 6.77 -7.43
C LEU A 35 8.11 7.13 -7.86
N ALA A 36 8.77 8.04 -7.13
CA ALA A 36 10.16 8.41 -7.38
C ALA A 36 11.13 7.23 -7.19
N GLU A 37 10.92 6.40 -6.16
CA GLU A 37 11.73 5.19 -5.95
C GLU A 37 11.52 4.16 -7.06
N ILE A 38 10.28 3.98 -7.51
CA ILE A 38 9.96 3.06 -8.62
C ILE A 38 10.65 3.53 -9.89
N LYS A 39 10.45 4.80 -10.30
CA LYS A 39 11.06 5.38 -11.51
C LYS A 39 12.59 5.27 -11.54
N ARG A 40 13.26 5.28 -10.39
CA ARG A 40 14.72 5.08 -10.31
C ARG A 40 15.17 3.64 -10.53
N ASN A 41 14.29 2.68 -10.30
CA ASN A 41 14.62 1.25 -10.25
C ASN A 41 13.97 0.42 -11.36
N ILE A 42 13.11 1.03 -12.19
CA ILE A 42 12.52 0.41 -13.38
C ILE A 42 12.87 1.19 -14.65
N ILE A 43 12.84 0.50 -15.78
CA ILE A 43 13.08 1.10 -17.10
C ILE A 43 11.73 1.53 -17.70
N ILE A 44 11.65 2.81 -18.08
CA ILE A 44 10.48 3.44 -18.71
C ILE A 44 11.03 4.31 -19.86
N ASP A 45 10.39 4.28 -21.02
CA ASP A 45 10.69 5.24 -22.09
C ASP A 45 10.24 6.65 -21.64
N ASP A 46 11.04 7.67 -21.92
CA ASP A 46 10.76 9.05 -21.50
C ASP A 46 9.38 9.54 -22.00
N ARG A 47 8.94 9.07 -23.18
CA ARG A 47 7.62 9.42 -23.73
C ARG A 47 6.46 8.83 -22.94
N ASP A 48 6.71 7.71 -22.25
CA ASP A 48 5.71 6.92 -21.54
C ASP A 48 5.66 7.26 -20.04
N ILE A 49 6.62 8.05 -19.54
CA ILE A 49 6.67 8.51 -18.13
C ILE A 49 5.38 9.21 -17.69
N PRO A 50 4.82 10.20 -18.42
CA PRO A 50 3.62 10.90 -17.94
C PRO A 50 2.42 9.97 -17.78
N GLU A 51 2.24 9.05 -18.72
CA GLU A 51 1.14 8.08 -18.68
C GLU A 51 1.36 7.02 -17.60
N PHE A 52 2.60 6.56 -17.42
CA PHE A 52 2.96 5.68 -16.32
C PHE A 52 2.65 6.30 -14.95
N GLU A 53 3.02 7.56 -14.73
CA GLU A 53 2.74 8.25 -13.47
C GLU A 53 1.24 8.35 -13.21
N ARG A 54 0.45 8.66 -14.24
CA ARG A 54 -1.01 8.70 -14.16
C ARG A 54 -1.58 7.34 -13.75
N ILE A 55 -1.22 6.27 -14.47
CA ILE A 55 -1.68 4.90 -14.19
C ILE A 55 -1.29 4.49 -12.75
N TYR A 56 -0.06 4.82 -12.33
CA TYR A 56 0.40 4.49 -10.98
C TYR A 56 -0.39 5.22 -9.88
N ARG A 57 -0.69 6.51 -10.07
CA ARG A 57 -1.52 7.27 -9.13
C ARG A 57 -2.92 6.70 -9.02
N ASP A 58 -3.53 6.35 -10.15
CA ASP A 58 -4.86 5.73 -10.18
C ASP A 58 -4.84 4.37 -9.44
N TYR A 59 -3.79 3.56 -9.66
CA TYR A 59 -3.61 2.29 -8.93
C TYR A 59 -3.52 2.51 -7.42
N ILE A 60 -2.67 3.42 -6.97
CA ILE A 60 -2.52 3.70 -5.53
C ILE A 60 -3.81 4.27 -4.93
N ALA A 61 -4.56 5.09 -5.66
CA ALA A 61 -5.87 5.58 -5.23
C ALA A 61 -6.86 4.42 -5.01
N GLU A 62 -7.03 3.53 -5.99
CA GLU A 62 -7.96 2.39 -5.86
C GLU A 62 -7.55 1.43 -4.73
N ILE A 63 -6.25 1.18 -4.55
CA ILE A 63 -5.73 0.38 -3.43
C ILE A 63 -6.00 1.08 -2.09
N THR A 64 -5.78 2.39 -2.03
CA THR A 64 -6.00 3.17 -0.82
C THR A 64 -7.48 3.15 -0.43
N ASP A 65 -8.38 3.36 -1.38
CA ASP A 65 -9.83 3.31 -1.15
C ASP A 65 -10.28 1.92 -0.67
N LEU A 66 -9.77 0.84 -1.28
CA LEU A 66 -10.03 -0.53 -0.83
C LEU A 66 -9.57 -0.77 0.63
N ASN A 67 -8.45 -0.15 1.02
CA ASN A 67 -7.90 -0.26 2.37
C ASN A 67 -8.64 0.62 3.39
N MET A 68 -9.09 1.81 3.01
CA MET A 68 -9.81 2.74 3.91
C MET A 68 -11.13 2.15 4.43
N GLY A 69 -11.79 1.30 3.65
CA GLY A 69 -13.03 0.62 4.03
C GLY A 69 -12.86 -0.45 5.12
N ASN A 70 -11.63 -0.89 5.41
CA ASN A 70 -11.37 -2.03 6.31
C ASN A 70 -10.46 -1.64 7.47
N LYS A 71 -11.06 -1.26 8.59
CA LYS A 71 -10.35 -0.89 9.83
C LYS A 71 -10.07 -2.06 10.78
N ARG A 72 -10.59 -3.25 10.49
CA ARG A 72 -10.38 -4.43 11.35
C ARG A 72 -9.01 -5.05 11.06
N PRO A 73 -8.25 -5.43 12.11
CA PRO A 73 -7.01 -6.18 11.91
C PRO A 73 -7.28 -7.53 11.22
N PRO A 74 -6.27 -8.15 10.60
CA PRO A 74 -6.40 -9.50 10.08
C PRO A 74 -6.90 -10.47 11.15
N LEU A 75 -7.74 -11.45 10.77
CA LEU A 75 -8.22 -12.47 11.71
C LEU A 75 -7.10 -13.18 12.44
N VAL A 76 -6.02 -13.51 11.71
CA VAL A 76 -4.84 -14.18 12.25
C VAL A 76 -4.12 -13.37 13.35
N ASP A 77 -4.37 -12.06 13.42
CA ASP A 77 -3.79 -11.16 14.40
C ASP A 77 -4.81 -10.74 15.47
N MET A 78 -6.07 -11.22 15.41
CA MET A 78 -7.11 -10.92 16.39
C MET A 78 -7.13 -11.93 17.54
N SER A 79 -7.38 -11.43 18.76
CA SER A 79 -7.85 -12.31 19.84
C SER A 79 -9.22 -12.84 19.47
N LEU A 80 -9.39 -14.16 19.55
CA LEU A 80 -10.66 -14.83 19.33
C LEU A 80 -11.52 -14.86 20.60
N GLU A 81 -10.96 -14.48 21.75
CA GLU A 81 -11.69 -14.42 23.02
C GLU A 81 -12.82 -13.40 22.94
N GLY A 82 -14.03 -13.84 23.28
CA GLY A 82 -15.22 -12.99 23.29
C GLY A 82 -15.87 -12.75 21.91
N LEU A 83 -15.36 -13.36 20.84
CA LEU A 83 -16.04 -13.38 19.53
C LEU A 83 -16.88 -14.65 19.39
N SER A 84 -18.10 -14.50 18.87
CA SER A 84 -18.92 -15.63 18.45
C SER A 84 -18.44 -16.22 17.11
N ASP A 85 -18.76 -17.49 16.86
CA ASP A 85 -18.47 -18.15 15.58
C ASP A 85 -18.98 -17.35 14.37
N ARG A 86 -20.18 -16.74 14.52
CA ARG A 86 -20.77 -15.88 13.50
C ARG A 86 -19.94 -14.63 13.25
N GLU A 87 -19.42 -13.99 14.29
CA GLU A 87 -18.57 -12.80 14.13
C GLU A 87 -17.23 -13.15 13.47
N ILE A 88 -16.66 -14.31 13.82
CA ILE A 88 -15.45 -14.83 13.17
C ILE A 88 -15.71 -15.08 11.69
N GLU A 89 -16.83 -15.73 11.34
CA GLU A 89 -17.26 -15.98 9.96
C GLU A 89 -17.47 -14.67 9.18
N GLU A 90 -18.18 -13.69 9.76
CA GLU A 90 -18.42 -12.39 9.12
C GLU A 90 -17.12 -11.62 8.84
N VAL A 91 -16.14 -11.68 9.74
CA VAL A 91 -14.82 -11.11 9.49
C VAL A 91 -14.10 -11.89 8.41
N PHE A 92 -14.14 -13.23 8.45
CA PHE A 92 -13.46 -14.07 7.46
C PHE A 92 -13.95 -13.78 6.05
N ILE A 93 -15.27 -13.78 5.86
CA ILE A 93 -15.91 -13.46 4.58
C ILE A 93 -15.49 -12.07 4.11
N ARG A 94 -15.54 -11.06 4.98
CA ARG A 94 -15.16 -9.68 4.65
C ARG A 94 -13.69 -9.56 4.21
N GLN A 95 -12.79 -10.24 4.92
CA GLN A 95 -11.36 -10.24 4.59
C GLN A 95 -11.10 -10.96 3.25
N ASN A 96 -11.81 -12.06 3.00
CA ASN A 96 -11.72 -12.79 1.73
C ASN A 96 -12.26 -11.96 0.56
N GLU A 97 -13.40 -11.30 0.72
CA GLU A 97 -13.96 -10.39 -0.30
C GLU A 97 -13.01 -9.24 -0.63
N ARG A 98 -12.34 -8.67 0.39
CA ARG A 98 -11.29 -7.67 0.17
C ARG A 98 -10.12 -8.26 -0.62
N ALA A 99 -9.65 -9.46 -0.26
CA ALA A 99 -8.54 -10.12 -0.96
C ALA A 99 -8.88 -10.37 -2.44
N LYS A 100 -10.11 -10.79 -2.75
CA LYS A 100 -10.61 -10.92 -4.13
C LYS A 100 -10.56 -9.59 -4.88
N ARG A 101 -11.07 -8.50 -4.28
CA ARG A 101 -11.02 -7.16 -4.88
C ARG A 101 -9.59 -6.68 -5.13
N GLN A 102 -8.68 -6.93 -4.19
CA GLN A 102 -7.27 -6.61 -4.34
C GLN A 102 -6.65 -7.33 -5.56
N LEU A 103 -7.00 -8.60 -5.78
CA LEU A 103 -6.54 -9.37 -6.95
C LEU A 103 -7.11 -8.79 -8.25
N ILE A 104 -8.39 -8.42 -8.27
CA ILE A 104 -9.04 -7.78 -9.43
C ILE A 104 -8.36 -6.45 -9.79
N ILE A 105 -8.07 -5.59 -8.80
CA ILE A 105 -7.35 -4.32 -9.05
C ILE A 105 -5.95 -4.60 -9.59
N ARG A 106 -5.22 -5.55 -9.00
CA ARG A 106 -3.87 -5.90 -9.48
C ARG A 106 -3.87 -6.41 -10.90
N GLU A 107 -4.83 -7.27 -11.26
CA GLU A 107 -5.00 -7.75 -12.61
C GLU A 107 -5.29 -6.59 -13.57
N LYS A 108 -6.29 -5.76 -13.28
CA LYS A 108 -6.62 -4.55 -14.05
C LYS A 108 -5.37 -3.70 -14.33
N TYR A 109 -4.62 -3.34 -13.29
CA TYR A 109 -3.47 -2.45 -13.45
C TYR A 109 -2.25 -3.13 -14.07
N PHE A 110 -2.11 -4.44 -14.00
CA PHE A 110 -1.12 -5.14 -14.82
C PHE A 110 -1.38 -4.88 -16.32
N TYR A 111 -2.65 -4.94 -16.76
CA TYR A 111 -3.04 -4.66 -18.14
C TYR A 111 -2.93 -3.18 -18.54
N GLU A 112 -3.06 -2.25 -17.59
CA GLU A 112 -2.79 -0.83 -17.84
C GLU A 112 -1.28 -0.55 -17.93
N PHE A 113 -0.50 -1.01 -16.96
CA PHE A 113 0.95 -0.82 -16.95
C PHE A 113 1.63 -1.45 -18.16
N LYS A 114 1.17 -2.61 -18.65
CA LYS A 114 1.78 -3.26 -19.81
C LYS A 114 1.66 -2.46 -21.11
N LYS A 115 0.83 -1.41 -21.15
CA LYS A 115 0.73 -0.48 -22.29
C LYS A 115 1.93 0.45 -22.37
N VAL A 116 2.61 0.72 -21.26
CA VAL A 116 3.66 1.74 -21.13
C VAL A 116 5.01 1.18 -20.67
N ILE A 117 5.03 0.02 -19.98
CA ILE A 117 6.26 -0.63 -19.53
C ILE A 117 6.20 -2.14 -19.77
N PRO A 118 7.34 -2.81 -20.03
CA PRO A 118 7.33 -4.24 -20.31
C PRO A 118 7.00 -5.07 -19.04
N PRO A 119 6.40 -6.27 -19.16
CA PRO A 119 5.96 -7.08 -18.01
C PRO A 119 7.02 -7.33 -16.94
N ARG A 120 8.30 -7.43 -17.34
CA ARG A 120 9.43 -7.59 -16.41
C ARG A 120 9.57 -6.40 -15.45
N GLU A 121 9.34 -5.19 -15.94
CA GLU A 121 9.42 -3.96 -15.13
C GLU A 121 8.20 -3.82 -14.22
N ILE A 122 7.02 -4.30 -14.63
CA ILE A 122 5.82 -4.38 -13.77
C ILE A 122 6.09 -5.30 -12.56
N VAL A 123 6.72 -6.46 -12.79
CA VAL A 123 7.09 -7.37 -11.69
C VAL A 123 8.11 -6.71 -10.75
N LYS A 124 9.07 -5.93 -11.26
CA LYS A 124 10.00 -5.16 -10.42
C LYS A 124 9.27 -4.10 -9.60
N LEU A 125 8.33 -3.37 -10.19
CA LEU A 125 7.47 -2.41 -9.49
C LEU A 125 6.81 -3.08 -8.28
N TYR A 126 6.12 -4.21 -8.46
CA TYR A 126 5.48 -4.91 -7.33
C TYR A 126 6.47 -5.40 -6.26
N ARG A 127 7.70 -5.77 -6.65
CA ARG A 127 8.75 -6.11 -5.69
C ARG A 127 9.18 -4.90 -4.87
N ILE A 128 9.36 -3.74 -5.51
CA ILE A 128 9.74 -2.49 -4.84
C ILE A 128 8.65 -2.09 -3.84
N GLU A 129 7.38 -2.12 -4.24
CA GLU A 129 6.24 -1.84 -3.34
C GLU A 129 6.24 -2.75 -2.11
N ARG A 130 6.48 -4.06 -2.31
CA ARG A 130 6.55 -5.03 -1.21
C ARG A 130 7.68 -4.71 -0.24
N GLU A 131 8.86 -4.34 -0.74
CA GLU A 131 10.00 -3.99 0.11
C GLU A 131 9.77 -2.67 0.86
N ILE A 132 9.11 -1.70 0.23
CA ILE A 132 8.69 -0.45 0.90
C ILE A 132 7.73 -0.77 2.04
N ALA A 133 6.72 -1.60 1.81
CA ALA A 133 5.75 -2.00 2.83
C ALA A 133 6.42 -2.73 4.01
N LYS A 134 7.31 -3.70 3.73
CA LYS A 134 8.07 -4.42 4.78
C LYS A 134 8.91 -3.48 5.63
N LYS A 135 9.63 -2.54 5.00
CA LYS A 135 10.44 -1.55 5.73
C LYS A 135 9.57 -0.70 6.66
N ALA A 136 8.41 -0.24 6.17
CA ALA A 136 7.47 0.52 6.98
C ALA A 136 6.96 -0.29 8.18
N GLN A 137 6.58 -1.56 7.98
CA GLN A 137 6.13 -2.45 9.05
C GLN A 137 7.22 -2.70 10.10
N ASN A 138 8.46 -2.96 9.67
CA ASN A 138 9.58 -3.19 10.59
C ASN A 138 9.89 -1.96 11.44
N GLU A 139 9.85 -0.76 10.85
CA GLU A 139 10.09 0.48 11.59
C GLU A 139 8.95 0.80 12.57
N ILE A 140 7.70 0.49 12.21
CA ILE A 140 6.57 0.55 13.13
C ILE A 140 6.82 -0.38 14.32
N ARG A 141 7.09 -1.66 14.07
CA ARG A 141 7.34 -2.66 15.13
C ARG A 141 8.43 -2.21 16.10
N LYS A 142 9.58 -1.73 15.62
CA LYS A 142 10.68 -1.22 16.46
C LYS A 142 10.32 -0.04 17.37
N ARG A 143 9.26 0.71 17.05
CA ARG A 143 8.80 1.87 17.82
C ARG A 143 7.76 1.50 18.88
N PHE A 144 7.00 0.42 18.65
CA PHE A 144 5.98 -0.08 19.56
C PHE A 144 6.48 -1.20 20.48
N ASP A 145 7.55 -1.91 20.09
CA ASP A 145 8.26 -2.89 20.93
C ASP A 145 9.25 -2.20 21.93
N ARG A 146 9.15 -0.88 22.14
CA ARG A 146 9.94 -0.11 23.12
C ARG A 146 9.10 0.35 24.29
#